data_AF-A0A162NQI3-F1
#
_entry.id   AF-A0A162NQI3-F1
#
_cell.length_a   1.000
_cell.length_b   1.000
_cell.length_c   1.000
_cell.angle_alpha   90.00
_cell.angle_beta   90.00
_cell.angle_gamma   90.00
#
_symmetry.space_group_name_H-M   'P 1'
#
loop_
_entity.id
_entity.type
_entity.pdbx_description
1 polymer ?
#
loop_
_entity_poly.entity_id
_entity_poly.type
_entity_poly.pdbx_seq_one_letter_code
_entity_poly.pdbx_strand_id
1 'polypeptide(L)'
;MSLKPILIYILSLFSLWACKGSRSAELPAREEKKMRILGYYHSSANWLIRDISDQLPLLTDLNLAFVNPDQDGKRLHDYSRSF
;
A
#
# COMPACT_ATOMS: atom_id res chain seq x y z
N MET A 1 -36.53 33.36 38.28
CA MET A 1 -35.17 33.14 37.73
C MET A 1 -35.28 32.16 36.55
N SER A 2 -34.80 32.54 35.36
CA SER A 2 -34.88 31.68 34.17
C SER A 2 -33.82 30.59 34.25
N LEU A 3 -34.20 29.31 34.09
CA LEU A 3 -33.29 28.15 34.12
C LEU A 3 -32.50 27.96 32.81
N LYS A 4 -32.92 28.62 31.74
CA LYS A 4 -32.34 28.53 30.38
C LYS A 4 -30.85 28.90 30.30
N PRO A 5 -30.34 29.98 30.92
CA PRO A 5 -28.91 30.32 30.84
C PRO A 5 -28.02 29.31 31.57
N ILE A 6 -28.53 28.68 32.64
CA ILE A 6 -27.79 27.67 33.40
C ILE A 6 -27.60 26.41 32.55
N LEU A 7 -28.64 25.99 31.82
CA LEU A 7 -28.57 24.84 30.92
C LEU A 7 -27.55 25.04 29.79
N ILE A 8 -27.52 26.24 29.19
CA ILE A 8 -26.56 26.59 28.12
C ILE A 8 -25.12 26.57 28.65
N TYR A 9 -24.91 27.07 29.87
CA TYR A 9 -23.59 27.07 30.51
C TYR A 9 -23.08 25.66 30.82
N ILE A 10 -23.94 24.76 31.29
CA ILE A 10 -23.57 23.37 31.56
C ILE A 10 -23.21 22.65 30.25
N LEU A 11 -24.00 22.85 29.18
CA LEU A 11 -23.73 22.24 27.86
C LEU A 11 -22.40 22.70 27.27
N SER A 12 -21.99 23.96 27.47
CA SER A 12 -20.71 24.46 26.97
C SER A 12 -19.50 23.92 27.76
N LEU A 13 -19.67 23.61 29.05
CA LEU A 13 -18.65 22.95 29.84
C LEU A 13 -18.41 21.48 29.42
N PHE A 14 -19.48 20.76 29.06
CA PHE A 14 -19.38 19.38 28.58
C PHE A 14 -18.66 19.27 27.22
N SER A 15 -18.87 20.23 26.31
CA SER A 15 -18.19 20.23 25.00
C SER A 15 -16.69 20.48 25.11
N LEU A 16 -16.25 21.30 26.07
CA LEU A 16 -14.83 21.52 26.36
C LEU A 16 -14.16 20.29 26.99
N TRP A 17 -14.90 19.49 27.75
CA TRP A 17 -14.39 18.27 28.35
C TRP A 17 -14.25 17.13 27.33
N ALA A 18 -15.19 17.02 26.39
CA ALA A 18 -15.16 16.02 25.31
C ALA A 18 -13.96 16.19 24.35
N CYS A 19 -13.42 17.40 24.18
CA CYS A 19 -12.27 17.63 23.31
C CYS A 19 -10.90 17.29 23.95
N LYS A 20 -10.82 17.08 25.28
CA LYS A 20 -9.56 16.75 25.95
C LYS A 20 -9.18 15.26 25.88
N GLY A 21 -10.00 14.45 25.21
CA GLY A 21 -9.80 13.01 25.02
C GLY A 21 -9.06 12.61 23.74
N SER A 22 -8.32 13.51 23.07
CA SER A 22 -7.40 13.07 22.02
C SER A 22 -6.17 12.44 22.69
N ARG A 23 -6.33 11.14 22.97
CA ARG A 23 -5.30 10.10 22.87
C ARG A 23 -4.04 10.68 22.25
N SER A 24 -2.92 10.64 22.98
CA SER A 24 -1.59 10.75 22.39
C SER A 24 -1.58 9.72 21.26
N ALA A 25 -1.90 10.17 20.04
CA ALA A 25 -1.76 9.39 18.86
C ALA A 25 -0.24 9.36 18.72
N GLU A 26 0.34 8.32 19.30
CA GLU A 26 1.67 7.87 18.97
C GLU A 26 1.69 7.91 17.44
N LEU A 27 2.35 8.94 16.89
CA LEU A 27 2.48 9.09 15.46
C LEU A 27 3.03 7.75 15.01
N PRO A 28 2.34 7.03 14.11
CA PRO A 28 2.85 5.75 13.64
C PRO A 28 4.29 6.01 13.23
N ALA A 29 5.21 5.21 13.77
CA ALA A 29 6.64 5.37 13.55
C ALA A 29 6.81 5.67 12.06
N ARG A 30 7.38 6.85 11.75
CA ARG A 30 7.47 7.36 10.39
C ARG A 30 8.25 6.33 9.59
N GLU A 31 7.54 5.42 8.90
CA GLU A 31 8.19 4.45 8.04
C GLU A 31 9.00 5.27 7.03
N GLU A 32 10.32 5.09 7.06
CA GLU A 32 11.20 5.74 6.11
C GLU A 32 10.68 5.37 4.73
N LYS A 33 10.30 6.39 3.96
CA LYS A 33 9.65 6.23 2.66
C LYS A 33 10.68 5.60 1.71
N LYS A 34 10.76 4.28 1.70
CA LYS A 34 11.73 3.53 0.90
C LYS A 34 11.41 3.75 -0.57
N MET A 35 12.36 4.33 -1.29
CA MET A 35 12.23 4.54 -2.73
C MET A 35 12.14 3.18 -3.42
N ARG A 36 11.10 2.98 -4.24
CA ARG A 36 10.94 1.78 -5.06
C ARG A 36 11.50 2.05 -6.45
N ILE A 37 12.27 1.11 -6.97
CA ILE A 37 12.82 1.09 -8.32
C ILE A 37 12.21 -0.13 -9.02
N LEU A 38 11.26 0.14 -9.92
CA LEU A 38 10.48 -0.88 -10.61
C LEU A 38 11.10 -1.20 -11.97
N GLY A 39 11.44 -2.46 -12.21
CA GLY A 39 11.82 -2.97 -13.53
C GLY A 39 10.66 -3.66 -14.22
N TYR A 40 10.56 -3.54 -15.54
CA TYR A 40 9.67 -4.34 -16.37
C TYR A 40 10.50 -5.17 -17.34
N TYR A 41 10.38 -6.49 -17.26
CA TYR A 41 11.07 -7.38 -18.17
C TYR A 41 10.06 -8.09 -19.07
N HIS A 42 10.14 -7.77 -20.36
CA HIS A 42 9.31 -8.35 -21.39
C HIS A 42 10.03 -9.52 -22.05
N SER A 43 9.42 -10.70 -22.03
CA SER A 43 9.92 -11.85 -22.80
C SER A 43 8.82 -12.40 -23.69
N SER A 44 9.17 -12.64 -24.95
CA SER A 44 8.31 -13.26 -25.95
C SER A 44 8.31 -14.79 -25.89
N ALA A 45 9.20 -15.41 -25.11
CA ALA A 45 9.33 -16.88 -25.11
C ALA A 45 9.85 -17.48 -23.79
N ASN A 46 10.84 -16.86 -23.13
CA ASN A 46 11.41 -17.35 -21.86
C ASN A 46 12.07 -16.21 -21.08
N TRP A 47 11.74 -16.06 -19.80
CA TRP A 47 12.42 -15.07 -18.94
C TRP A 47 13.75 -15.66 -18.45
N LEU A 48 14.82 -15.50 -19.25
CA LEU A 48 16.14 -15.95 -18.87
C LEU A 48 16.76 -14.94 -17.89
N ILE A 49 16.82 -15.32 -16.62
CA ILE A 49 17.36 -14.49 -15.52
C ILE A 49 18.79 -14.01 -15.80
N ARG A 50 19.56 -14.77 -16.59
CA ARG A 50 20.95 -14.43 -16.95
C ARG A 50 21.04 -13.09 -17.68
N ASP A 51 20.07 -12.75 -18.52
CA ASP A 51 20.10 -11.56 -19.39
C ASP A 51 19.99 -10.25 -18.61
N ILE A 52 19.43 -10.30 -17.40
CA ILE A 52 19.20 -9.12 -16.55
C ILE A 52 19.89 -9.23 -15.18
N SER A 53 20.70 -10.28 -14.98
CA SER A 53 21.26 -10.63 -13.68
C SER A 53 22.07 -9.50 -13.03
N ASP A 54 22.85 -8.76 -13.84
CA ASP A 54 23.65 -7.62 -13.39
C ASP A 54 22.79 -6.40 -12.98
N GLN A 55 21.54 -6.33 -13.44
CA GLN A 55 20.63 -5.21 -13.21
C GLN A 55 19.68 -5.47 -12.03
N LEU A 56 19.45 -6.74 -11.65
CA LEU A 56 18.58 -7.13 -10.53
C LEU A 56 18.95 -6.46 -9.20
N PRO A 57 20.23 -6.30 -8.81
CA PRO A 57 20.58 -5.66 -7.54
C PRO A 57 20.19 -4.17 -7.45
N LEU A 58 19.94 -3.52 -8.59
CA LEU A 58 19.54 -2.12 -8.66
C LEU A 58 18.01 -1.92 -8.54
N LEU A 59 17.25 -3.02 -8.62
CA LEU A 59 15.80 -2.99 -8.59
C LEU A 59 15.29 -3.35 -7.19
N THR A 60 14.21 -2.70 -6.77
CA THR A 60 13.46 -3.16 -5.59
C THR A 60 12.43 -4.20 -5.97
N ASP A 61 11.86 -4.09 -7.17
CA ASP A 61 10.83 -4.98 -7.67
C ASP A 61 10.98 -5.18 -9.18
N LEU A 62 10.68 -6.39 -9.65
CA LEU A 62 10.70 -6.76 -11.06
C LEU A 62 9.33 -7.30 -11.48
N ASN A 63 8.71 -6.65 -12.46
CA ASN A 63 7.48 -7.12 -13.09
C ASN A 63 7.82 -7.89 -14.37
N LEU A 64 7.44 -9.17 -14.42
CA LEU A 64 7.49 -9.96 -15.64
C LEU A 64 6.24 -9.67 -16.47
N ALA A 65 6.42 -9.02 -17.61
CA ALA A 65 5.33 -8.56 -18.46
C ALA A 65 5.38 -9.22 -19.86
N PHE A 66 4.27 -9.45 -20.56
CA PHE A 66 2.89 -9.53 -20.08
C PHE A 66 2.43 -10.97 -20.10
N VAL A 67 1.66 -11.37 -19.08
CA VAL A 67 0.94 -12.65 -19.13
C VAL A 67 -0.39 -12.40 -19.81
N ASN A 68 -0.55 -12.92 -21.01
CA ASN A 68 -1.81 -12.83 -21.74
C ASN A 68 -2.75 -13.97 -21.30
N PRO A 69 -3.96 -13.65 -20.81
CA PRO A 69 -4.99 -14.65 -20.62
C PRO A 69 -5.55 -15.13 -21.97
N ASP A 70 -5.96 -16.38 -22.04
CA ASP A 70 -6.76 -16.93 -23.14
C ASP A 70 -8.23 -16.50 -23.05
N GLN A 71 -9.04 -16.95 -24.00
CA GLN A 71 -10.47 -16.62 -24.07
C GLN A 71 -11.27 -17.12 -22.85
N ASP A 72 -10.74 -18.08 -22.11
CA ASP A 72 -11.33 -18.64 -20.90
C ASP A 72 -10.77 -18.00 -19.61
N GLY A 73 -9.91 -16.99 -19.74
CA GLY A 73 -9.28 -16.30 -18.63
C GLY A 73 -8.11 -17.07 -17.99
N LYS A 74 -7.66 -18.17 -18.58
CA LYS A 74 -6.48 -18.92 -18.12
C LYS A 74 -5.21 -18.33 -18.72
N ARG A 75 -4.09 -18.45 -18.02
CA ARG A 75 -2.81 -17.90 -18.48
C ARG A 75 -2.23 -18.79 -19.58
N LEU A 76 -1.80 -18.20 -20.69
CA LEU A 76 -1.20 -18.93 -21.84
C LEU A 76 0.20 -19.52 -21.56
N HIS A 77 0.77 -19.33 -20.37
CA HIS A 77 2.10 -19.83 -20.00
C HIS A 77 2.02 -20.68 -18.73
N ASP A 78 1.68 -21.96 -18.91
CA ASP A 78 1.95 -23.01 -17.93
C ASP A 78 3.03 -23.95 -18.50
N TYR A 79 4.29 -23.50 -18.45
CA TYR A 79 5.47 -24.33 -18.72
C TYR A 79 6.26 -24.58 -17.42
N SER A 80 5.55 -24.78 -16.30
CA SER A 80 6.16 -25.28 -15.06
C SER A 80 6.24 -26.81 -15.06
N ARG A 81 6.91 -27.41 -16.06
CA ARG A 81 7.47 -28.77 -15.94
C ARG A 81 8.67 -28.92 -16.87
N SER A 82 9.86 -28.85 -16.29
CA SER A 82 11.07 -29.65 -16.61
C SER A 82 12.25 -28.99 -15.87
N PHE A 83 12.42 -29.36 -14.60
CA PHE A 83 13.73 -29.36 -13.96
C PHE A 83 14.47 -30.62 -14.42
#